data_AF-A0A651HE55-F1
#
_entry.id   AF-A0A651HE55-F1
#
_cell.length_a   1.000
_cell.length_b   1.000
_cell.length_c   1.000
_cell.angle_alpha   90.00
_cell.angle_beta   90.00
_cell.angle_gamma   90.00
#
_symmetry.space_group_name_H-M   'P 1'
#
loop_
_entity.id
_entity.type
_entity.pdbx_description
1 polymer ?
#
loop_
_entity_poly.entity_id
_entity_poly.type
_entity_poly.pdbx_seq_one_letter_code
_entity_poly.pdbx_strand_id
1 'polypeptide(L)'
;MAEVQQVRLFGSVALPLWKDVPRHSRLRHRKIQVYHECGNIDLAVWVTSPAKADLMRKASSQVVNDLNSKEVYLSIAHHSFSVHLIREKDDRYLGMVCHYNRCPKHKPECSVPGCGAHPFVQILHVFRLKPER
;
A
#
# COMPACT_ATOMS: atom_id res chain seq x y z
N MET A 1 -5.58 12.84 -21.95
CA MET A 1 -4.39 12.50 -21.14
C MET A 1 -4.67 11.19 -20.41
N ALA A 2 -3.64 10.37 -20.17
CA ALA A 2 -3.80 9.17 -19.35
C ALA A 2 -4.27 9.54 -17.93
N GLU A 3 -4.94 8.65 -17.22
CA GLU A 3 -5.34 8.94 -15.83
C GLU A 3 -4.19 8.73 -14.86
N VAL A 4 -3.41 7.66 -15.07
CA VAL A 4 -2.15 7.40 -14.38
C VAL A 4 -1.02 7.98 -15.20
N GLN A 5 -0.20 8.82 -14.57
CA GLN A 5 0.91 9.54 -15.18
C GLN A 5 2.25 8.88 -14.86
N GLN A 6 2.39 8.33 -13.66
CA GLN A 6 3.62 7.69 -13.19
C GLN A 6 3.30 6.66 -12.11
N VAL A 7 4.11 5.59 -12.06
CA VAL A 7 4.11 4.62 -10.96
C VAL A 7 5.54 4.48 -10.45
N ARG A 8 5.73 4.51 -9.12
CA ARG A 8 7.01 4.20 -8.47
C ARG A 8 6.81 3.17 -7.37
N LEU A 9 7.73 2.22 -7.28
CA LEU A 9 7.88 1.36 -6.13
C LEU A 9 8.59 2.14 -5.02
N PHE A 10 8.11 2.02 -3.78
CA PHE A 10 8.77 2.56 -2.60
C PHE A 10 8.59 1.59 -1.42
N GLY A 11 8.99 2.00 -0.22
CA GLY A 11 8.87 1.19 0.98
C GLY A 11 9.99 0.15 1.10
N SER A 12 9.80 -0.86 1.95
CA SER A 12 10.86 -1.84 2.25
C SER A 12 11.39 -2.57 1.02
N VAL A 13 10.51 -2.91 0.06
CA VAL A 13 10.90 -3.63 -1.16
C VAL A 13 11.82 -2.81 -2.06
N ALA A 14 11.73 -1.47 -2.00
CA ALA A 14 12.57 -0.58 -2.81
C ALA A 14 13.99 -0.37 -2.24
N LEU A 15 14.22 -0.76 -0.99
CA LEU A 15 15.48 -0.53 -0.30
C LEU A 15 16.47 -1.71 -0.51
N PRO A 16 17.79 -1.45 -0.51
CA PRO A 16 18.79 -2.52 -0.48
C PRO A 16 18.59 -3.45 0.72
N LEU A 17 18.85 -4.74 0.57
CA LEU A 17 18.77 -5.68 1.70
C LEU A 17 19.83 -5.40 2.77
N TRP A 18 19.40 -5.01 3.98
CA TRP A 18 20.24 -5.01 5.19
C TRP A 18 19.78 -6.06 6.20
N LYS A 19 20.67 -6.41 7.13
CA LYS A 19 20.34 -7.27 8.28
C LYS A 19 19.88 -6.43 9.46
N ASP A 20 18.77 -6.82 10.08
CA ASP A 20 18.24 -6.21 11.30
C ASP A 20 17.79 -7.29 12.29
N VAL A 21 17.61 -6.90 13.55
CA VAL A 21 16.98 -7.73 14.56
C VAL A 21 15.47 -7.48 14.47
N PRO A 22 14.68 -8.46 13.97
CA PRO A 22 13.28 -8.23 13.65
C PRO A 22 12.45 -8.08 14.92
N ARG A 23 11.25 -7.51 14.79
CA ARG A 23 10.34 -7.26 15.92
C ARG A 23 9.89 -8.54 16.63
N HIS A 24 9.97 -9.69 15.96
CA HIS A 24 9.55 -10.98 16.49
C HIS A 24 10.34 -11.35 17.76
N SER A 25 9.62 -11.48 18.89
CA SER A 25 10.20 -11.55 20.24
C SER A 25 11.27 -12.63 20.41
N ARG A 26 11.07 -13.81 19.82
CA ARG A 26 12.03 -14.93 19.88
C ARG A 26 13.39 -14.59 19.24
N LEU A 27 13.37 -13.87 18.12
CA LEU A 27 14.58 -13.47 17.40
C LEU A 27 15.22 -12.26 18.09
N ARG A 28 14.39 -11.31 18.53
CA ARG A 28 14.83 -10.12 19.26
C ARG A 28 15.55 -10.45 20.56
N HIS A 29 14.99 -11.35 21.37
CA HIS A 29 15.60 -11.75 22.64
C HIS A 29 16.96 -12.41 22.46
N ARG A 30 17.14 -13.15 21.37
CA ARG A 30 18.39 -13.83 21.01
C ARG A 30 19.33 -12.97 20.15
N LYS A 31 18.97 -11.71 19.86
CA LYS A 31 19.69 -10.79 18.95
C LYS A 31 20.04 -11.41 17.59
N ILE A 32 19.18 -12.30 17.09
CA ILE A 32 19.40 -12.96 15.80
C ILE A 32 19.13 -11.94 14.70
N GLN A 33 20.13 -11.71 13.87
CA GLN A 33 20.03 -10.85 12.70
C GLN A 33 19.49 -11.65 11.51
N VAL A 34 18.45 -11.12 10.88
CA VAL A 34 17.91 -11.63 9.61
C VAL A 34 17.83 -10.48 8.61
N TYR A 35 17.66 -10.77 7.32
CA TYR A 35 17.36 -9.72 6.37
C TYR A 35 16.04 -9.04 6.74
N HIS A 36 16.00 -7.71 6.60
CA HIS A 36 14.82 -6.92 6.93
C HIS A 36 13.57 -7.45 6.21
N GLU A 37 12.43 -7.32 6.87
CA GLU A 37 11.17 -7.84 6.36
C GLU A 37 10.60 -6.93 5.26
N CYS A 38 10.24 -7.53 4.14
CA CYS A 38 9.56 -6.88 3.03
C CYS A 38 8.08 -7.31 2.99
N GLY A 39 7.28 -6.82 3.94
CA GLY A 39 5.91 -7.30 4.15
C GLY A 39 4.88 -6.77 3.14
N ASN A 40 5.12 -5.60 2.54
CA ASN A 40 4.21 -4.95 1.61
C ASN A 40 4.94 -4.51 0.33
N ILE A 41 4.20 -4.50 -0.77
CA ILE A 41 4.57 -3.83 -2.02
C ILE A 41 3.86 -2.47 -2.01
N ASP A 42 4.63 -1.40 -1.79
CA ASP A 42 4.10 -0.05 -1.73
C ASP A 42 4.33 0.68 -3.06
N LEU A 43 3.25 1.13 -3.69
CA LEU A 43 3.25 1.82 -4.97
C LEU A 43 2.80 3.28 -4.80
N ALA A 44 3.60 4.22 -5.27
CA ALA A 44 3.23 5.61 -5.43
C ALA A 44 2.72 5.83 -6.86
N VAL A 45 1.47 6.26 -7.02
CA VAL A 45 0.78 6.41 -8.31
C VAL A 45 0.33 7.84 -8.49
N TRP A 46 0.92 8.52 -9.47
CA TRP A 46 0.55 9.88 -9.87
C TRP A 46 -0.68 9.82 -10.76
N VAL A 47 -1.75 10.48 -10.33
CA VAL A 47 -3.04 10.50 -11.00
C VAL A 47 -3.55 11.91 -11.24
N THR A 48 -4.28 12.10 -12.34
CA THR A 48 -5.01 13.35 -12.58
C THR A 48 -6.26 13.47 -11.68
N SER A 49 -6.84 12.33 -11.28
CA SER A 49 -8.02 12.24 -10.40
C SER A 49 -8.06 10.89 -9.66
N PRO A 50 -8.60 10.81 -8.43
CA PRO A 50 -8.80 9.55 -7.72
C PRO A 50 -10.08 8.78 -8.13
N ALA A 51 -10.82 9.26 -9.14
CA ALA A 51 -12.15 8.74 -9.47
C ALA A 51 -12.20 7.23 -9.78
N LYS A 52 -11.12 6.64 -10.29
CA LYS A 52 -11.05 5.19 -10.59
C LYS A 52 -10.36 4.36 -9.50
N ALA A 53 -10.32 4.83 -8.25
CA ALA A 53 -9.77 4.07 -7.13
C ALA A 53 -10.42 2.67 -6.96
N ASP A 54 -11.72 2.49 -7.25
CA ASP A 54 -12.34 1.16 -7.23
C ASP A 54 -11.77 0.20 -8.28
N LEU A 55 -11.44 0.71 -9.47
CA LEU A 55 -10.84 -0.10 -10.53
C LEU A 55 -9.43 -0.51 -10.15
N MET A 56 -8.66 0.39 -9.53
CA MET A 56 -7.34 0.07 -8.97
C MET A 56 -7.45 -0.99 -7.87
N ARG A 57 -8.40 -0.85 -6.94
CA ARG A 57 -8.67 -1.86 -5.91
C ARG A 57 -8.99 -3.23 -6.52
N LYS A 58 -9.89 -3.28 -7.51
CA LYS A 58 -10.26 -4.53 -8.20
C LYS A 58 -9.06 -5.15 -8.91
N ALA A 59 -8.24 -4.34 -9.59
CA ALA A 59 -7.01 -4.82 -10.24
C ALA A 59 -6.03 -5.41 -9.22
N SER A 60 -5.79 -4.74 -8.09
CA SER A 60 -4.94 -5.27 -7.01
C SER A 60 -5.51 -6.56 -6.41
N SER A 61 -6.81 -6.63 -6.17
CA SER A 61 -7.46 -7.86 -5.69
C SER A 61 -7.33 -9.01 -6.70
N GLN A 62 -7.49 -8.74 -7.99
CA GLN A 62 -7.35 -9.75 -9.05
C GLN A 62 -5.92 -10.31 -9.10
N VAL A 63 -4.91 -9.44 -9.07
CA VAL A 63 -3.50 -9.87 -9.06
C VAL A 63 -3.22 -10.78 -7.86
N VAL A 64 -3.68 -10.41 -6.67
CA VAL A 64 -3.51 -11.25 -5.47
C VAL A 64 -4.22 -12.60 -5.62
N ASN A 65 -5.45 -12.61 -6.14
CA ASN A 65 -6.18 -13.85 -6.39
C ASN A 65 -5.46 -14.75 -7.40
N ASP A 66 -4.97 -14.18 -8.50
CA ASP A 66 -4.25 -14.92 -9.53
C ASP A 66 -2.96 -15.52 -8.97
N LEU A 67 -2.21 -14.78 -8.16
CA LEU A 67 -0.99 -15.26 -7.51
C LEU A 67 -1.28 -16.40 -6.52
N ASN A 68 -2.28 -16.22 -5.66
CA ASN A 68 -2.68 -17.25 -4.70
C ASN A 68 -3.25 -18.50 -5.39
N SER A 69 -3.87 -18.37 -6.57
CA SER A 69 -4.39 -19.51 -7.33
C SER A 69 -3.30 -20.35 -8.01
N LYS A 70 -2.14 -19.76 -8.30
CA LYS A 70 -1.06 -20.40 -9.06
C LYS A 70 -0.12 -21.21 -8.17
N GLU A 71 -0.02 -20.87 -6.89
CA GLU A 71 0.95 -21.48 -5.98
C GLU A 71 0.30 -21.86 -4.65
N VAL A 72 0.29 -23.16 -4.35
CA VAL A 72 -0.36 -23.72 -3.14
C VAL A 72 0.27 -23.18 -1.84
N TYR A 73 1.52 -22.73 -1.90
CA TYR A 73 2.25 -22.21 -0.75
C TYR A 73 2.25 -20.68 -0.64
N LEU A 74 1.68 -19.96 -1.62
CA LEU A 74 1.53 -18.52 -1.55
C LEU A 74 0.21 -18.19 -0.84
N SER A 75 0.32 -17.49 0.30
CA SER A 75 -0.82 -16.89 0.98
C SER A 75 -0.58 -15.39 1.12
N ILE A 76 -0.83 -14.67 0.01
CA ILE A 76 -0.68 -13.22 -0.04
C ILE A 76 -1.98 -12.59 0.43
N ALA A 77 -1.89 -11.70 1.42
CA ALA A 77 -3.03 -10.95 1.88
C ALA A 77 -3.36 -9.80 0.91
N HIS A 78 -4.64 -9.47 0.73
CA HIS A 78 -5.05 -8.34 -0.11
C HIS A 78 -4.48 -6.99 0.33
N HIS A 79 -4.08 -6.87 1.60
CA HIS A 79 -3.45 -5.66 2.12
C HIS A 79 -1.92 -5.61 1.90
N SER A 80 -1.32 -6.65 1.29
CA SER A 80 0.11 -6.66 0.95
C SER A 80 0.45 -5.74 -0.23
N PHE A 81 -0.56 -5.20 -0.94
CA PHE A 81 -0.39 -4.20 -1.99
C PHE A 81 -0.97 -2.86 -1.53
N SER A 82 -0.10 -1.89 -1.28
CA SER A 82 -0.50 -0.53 -0.89
C SER A 82 -0.38 0.40 -2.09
N VAL A 83 -1.51 0.91 -2.62
CA VAL A 83 -1.51 1.86 -3.74
C VAL A 83 -1.77 3.27 -3.21
N HIS A 84 -0.73 4.10 -3.19
CA HIS A 84 -0.74 5.48 -2.71
C HIS A 84 -0.99 6.45 -3.86
N LEU A 85 -2.06 7.24 -3.77
CA LEU A 85 -2.46 8.18 -4.80
C LEU A 85 -1.84 9.56 -4.56
N ILE A 86 -1.22 10.10 -5.60
CA ILE A 86 -0.58 11.41 -5.61
C ILE A 86 -1.20 12.21 -6.74
N ARG A 87 -1.61 13.44 -6.49
CA ARG A 87 -2.10 14.29 -7.56
C ARG A 87 -0.92 14.74 -8.41
N GLU A 88 -1.00 14.47 -9.71
CA GLU A 88 0.11 14.77 -10.62
C GLU A 88 0.46 16.25 -10.70
N LYS A 89 -0.53 17.14 -10.67
CA LYS A 89 -0.33 18.58 -10.83
C LYS A 89 0.59 19.22 -9.78
N ASP A 90 0.59 18.72 -8.55
CA ASP A 90 1.22 19.41 -7.40
C ASP A 90 1.77 18.48 -6.32
N ASP A 91 1.97 17.20 -6.65
CA ASP A 91 2.47 16.16 -5.75
C ASP A 91 1.69 15.99 -4.44
N ARG A 92 0.46 16.52 -4.35
CA ARG A 92 -0.34 16.37 -3.14
C ARG A 92 -0.75 14.93 -2.97
N TYR A 93 -0.40 14.36 -1.82
CA TYR A 93 -0.91 13.06 -1.40
C TYR A 93 -2.43 13.09 -1.21
N LEU A 94 -3.13 12.21 -1.93
CA LEU A 94 -4.60 12.12 -1.93
C LEU A 94 -5.13 11.05 -0.96
N GLY A 95 -4.28 10.08 -0.59
CA GLY A 95 -4.66 8.93 0.22
C GLY A 95 -4.18 7.62 -0.40
N MET A 96 -4.65 6.50 0.15
CA MET A 96 -4.35 5.16 -0.33
C MET A 96 -5.63 4.53 -0.90
N VAL A 97 -5.51 3.72 -1.95
CA VAL A 97 -6.63 2.89 -2.41
C VAL A 97 -7.01 1.94 -1.27
N CYS A 98 -8.26 2.03 -0.85
CA CYS A 98 -8.80 1.22 0.23
C CYS A 98 -8.91 -0.24 -0.22
N HIS A 99 -8.36 -1.17 0.57
CA HIS A 99 -8.47 -2.60 0.28
C HIS A 99 -9.88 -3.16 0.57
N TYR A 100 -10.69 -2.46 1.37
CA TYR A 100 -12.07 -2.85 1.65
C TYR A 100 -12.98 -2.62 0.44
N ASN A 101 -14.09 -3.36 0.40
CA ASN A 101 -15.13 -3.23 -0.63
C ASN A 101 -15.98 -1.93 -0.54
N ARG A 102 -15.65 -1.02 0.38
CA ARG A 102 -16.18 0.35 0.48
C ARG A 102 -15.23 1.20 1.33
N CYS A 103 -15.24 2.52 1.13
CA CYS A 103 -14.52 3.47 1.98
C CYS A 103 -15.43 4.68 2.28
N PRO A 104 -15.63 5.07 3.55
CA PRO A 104 -15.10 4.42 4.75
C PRO A 104 -15.77 3.06 5.02
N LYS A 105 -15.03 2.11 5.63
CA LYS A 105 -15.59 0.82 6.05
C LYS A 105 -16.23 0.85 7.45
N HIS A 106 -16.14 1.99 8.15
CA HIS A 106 -16.46 2.15 9.57
C HIS A 106 -15.60 1.26 10.49
N LYS A 107 -14.34 1.09 10.11
CA LYS A 107 -13.29 0.50 10.95
C LYS A 107 -12.46 1.62 11.60
N PRO A 108 -11.74 1.35 12.70
CA PRO A 108 -10.92 2.36 13.36
C PRO A 108 -9.95 3.06 12.40
N GLU A 109 -9.38 2.35 11.43
CA GLU A 109 -8.46 2.92 10.43
C GLU A 109 -9.16 3.88 9.44
N CYS A 110 -10.49 3.89 9.39
CA CYS A 110 -11.30 4.81 8.59
C CYS A 110 -11.84 6.01 9.40
N SER A 111 -11.54 6.10 10.70
CA SER A 111 -11.99 7.20 11.57
C SER A 111 -11.21 8.51 11.36
N VAL A 112 -10.31 8.54 10.38
CA VAL A 112 -9.53 9.73 10.03
C VAL A 112 -10.42 10.73 9.28
N PRO A 113 -10.42 12.03 9.65
CA PRO A 113 -11.18 13.05 8.92
C PRO A 113 -10.88 13.04 7.42
N GLY A 114 -11.93 13.07 6.60
CA GLY A 114 -11.81 13.03 5.14
C GLY A 114 -11.61 11.62 4.54
N CYS A 115 -11.51 10.57 5.35
CA CYS A 115 -11.47 9.20 4.84
C CYS A 115 -12.74 8.85 4.05
N GLY A 116 -12.57 8.41 2.81
CA GLY A 116 -13.69 8.13 1.90
C GLY A 116 -14.38 9.37 1.32
N ALA A 117 -13.83 10.58 1.49
CA ALA A 117 -14.32 11.78 0.78
C ALA A 117 -14.31 11.59 -0.74
N HIS A 118 -13.34 10.80 -1.24
CA HIS A 118 -13.42 10.15 -2.53
C HIS A 118 -13.71 8.66 -2.33
N PRO A 119 -14.67 8.06 -3.07
CA PRO A 119 -14.97 6.64 -2.97
C PRO A 119 -13.71 5.78 -3.13
N PHE A 120 -13.54 4.80 -2.24
CA PHE A 120 -12.38 3.89 -2.21
C PHE A 120 -11.03 4.54 -1.93
N VAL A 121 -10.98 5.79 -1.45
CA VAL A 121 -9.74 6.43 -0.99
C VAL A 121 -9.72 6.50 0.54
N GLN A 122 -8.82 5.74 1.15
CA GLN A 122 -8.55 5.75 2.58
C GLN A 122 -7.49 6.80 2.93
N ILE A 123 -7.72 7.57 4.00
CA ILE A 123 -6.70 8.45 4.55
C ILE A 123 -5.96 7.71 5.66
N LEU A 124 -4.63 7.63 5.53
CA LEU A 124 -3.78 7.02 6.53
C LEU A 124 -3.41 8.04 7.61
N HIS A 125 -3.67 7.70 8.87
CA HIS A 125 -3.36 8.56 10.01
C HIS A 125 -1.83 8.74 10.14
N VAL A 126 -1.36 9.98 10.19
CA VAL A 126 0.06 10.35 10.41
C VAL A 126 1.01 9.82 9.32
N PHE A 127 0.50 9.51 8.13
CA PHE A 127 1.34 9.11 7.00
C PHE A 127 1.97 10.32 6.30
N ARG A 128 3.28 10.25 6.05
CA ARG A 128 4.00 11.17 5.15
C ARG A 128 4.68 10.35 4.07
N LEU A 129 4.26 10.56 2.82
CA LEU A 129 4.92 9.93 1.69
C LEU A 129 6.35 10.48 1.54
N LYS A 130 7.31 9.57 1.34
CA LYS A 130 8.70 9.90 0.99
C LYS A 130 9.10 9.05 -0.21
N PRO A 131 8.75 9.47 -1.44
CA PRO A 131 8.96 8.66 -2.64
C PRO A 131 10.42 8.69 -3.13
N GLU A 132 11.27 9.52 -2.51
CA GLU A 132 12.69 9.73 -2.86
C GLU A 132 13.66 8.83 -2.07
N ARG A 133 13.15 7.99 -1.15
CA ARG A 133 13.97 7.11 -0.30
C ARG A 133 13.77 5.66 -0.66
#